data_AF-A0A1I3NW16-F1
#
_entry.id   AF-A0A1I3NW16-F1
#
_cell.length_a   1.000
_cell.length_b   1.000
_cell.length_c   1.000
_cell.angle_alpha   90.00
_cell.angle_beta   90.00
_cell.angle_gamma   90.00
#
_symmetry.space_group_name_H-M   'P 1'
#
loop_
_entity.id
_entity.type
_entity.pdbx_description
1 polymer ?
#
loop_
_entity_poly.entity_id
_entity_poly.type
_entity_poly.pdbx_seq_one_letter_code
_entity_poly.pdbx_strand_id
1 'polypeptide(L)'
;MIHLPELTSDCANCAALCCVGLTLDKGALFSFDKAAGTPCPNLRGHLCSCHETLEEIGNRGCVLYDCAGAGQRVTQMRFNGESWRDDPTLLPAMIRDFEQLKPLHERMKQLREAGQVPLPADLETERQRLLSKCARLWADTPALAADYDRFLSALAQHHTA
;
A
#
# COMPACT_ATOMS: atom_id res chain seq x y z
N MET A 1 14.61 -17.44 8.46
CA MET A 1 14.49 -16.42 7.39
C MET A 1 13.02 -16.10 7.24
N ILE A 2 12.60 -14.84 7.41
CA ILE A 2 11.19 -14.45 7.27
C ILE A 2 10.87 -14.40 5.78
N HIS A 3 9.82 -15.09 5.35
CA HIS A 3 9.32 -14.97 3.98
C HIS A 3 8.41 -13.74 3.90
N LEU A 4 8.86 -12.71 3.19
CA LEU A 4 8.06 -11.53 2.93
C LEU A 4 7.12 -11.78 1.74
N PRO A 5 5.92 -11.16 1.72
CA PRO A 5 5.16 -11.07 0.49
C PRO A 5 5.92 -10.27 -0.57
N GLU A 6 5.49 -10.36 -1.82
CA GLU A 6 5.94 -9.43 -2.86
C GLU A 6 5.57 -7.99 -2.45
N LEU A 7 6.55 -7.10 -2.45
CA LEU A 7 6.40 -5.70 -2.01
C LEU A 7 6.49 -4.71 -3.18
N THR A 8 6.43 -5.23 -4.40
CA THR A 8 6.29 -4.48 -5.65
C THR A 8 4.84 -4.53 -6.09
N SER A 9 4.26 -3.40 -6.50
CA SER A 9 2.90 -3.41 -7.03
C SER A 9 2.83 -4.16 -8.36
N ASP A 10 1.85 -5.05 -8.47
CA ASP A 10 1.52 -5.76 -9.70
C ASP A 10 0.04 -5.53 -10.02
N CYS A 11 -0.22 -4.46 -10.79
CA CYS A 11 -1.57 -4.07 -11.16
C CYS A 11 -2.28 -5.10 -12.05
N ALA A 12 -1.53 -5.94 -12.79
CA ALA A 12 -2.13 -6.95 -13.66
C ALA A 12 -2.79 -8.09 -12.87
N ASN A 13 -2.28 -8.38 -11.67
CA ASN A 13 -2.83 -9.36 -10.74
C ASN A 13 -3.74 -8.74 -9.65
N CYS A 14 -4.17 -7.48 -9.82
CA CYS A 14 -5.02 -6.76 -8.88
C CYS A 14 -6.39 -6.47 -9.48
N ALA A 15 -7.44 -6.45 -8.65
CA ALA A 15 -8.77 -5.97 -9.03
C ALA A 15 -8.86 -4.43 -8.98
N ALA A 16 -7.83 -3.71 -9.43
CA ALA A 16 -7.75 -2.25 -9.46
C ALA A 16 -8.03 -1.52 -8.13
N LEU A 17 -7.70 -2.12 -6.98
CA LEU A 17 -8.13 -1.66 -5.65
C LEU A 17 -7.70 -0.24 -5.31
N CYS A 18 -6.51 0.21 -5.76
CA CYS A 18 -6.07 1.59 -5.56
C CYS A 18 -6.92 2.60 -6.38
N CYS A 19 -7.29 2.23 -7.61
CA CYS A 19 -8.05 3.09 -8.52
C CYS A 19 -9.52 3.21 -8.13
N VAL A 20 -10.10 2.21 -7.47
CA VAL A 20 -11.49 2.25 -6.99
C VAL A 20 -11.57 2.67 -5.52
N GLY A 21 -10.69 2.16 -4.66
CA GLY A 21 -10.80 2.26 -3.20
C GLY A 21 -10.37 3.60 -2.60
N LEU A 22 -9.42 4.32 -3.20
CA LEU A 22 -8.91 5.56 -2.60
C LEU A 22 -9.79 6.77 -2.93
N THR A 23 -9.99 7.67 -1.97
CA THR A 23 -10.52 9.01 -2.23
C THR A 23 -9.45 9.86 -2.92
N LEU A 24 -9.85 10.59 -3.97
CA LEU A 24 -9.02 11.59 -4.63
C LEU A 24 -9.73 12.94 -4.52
N ASP A 25 -9.05 13.93 -3.96
CA ASP A 25 -9.56 15.30 -3.88
C ASP A 25 -8.86 16.17 -4.93
N LYS A 26 -9.65 16.92 -5.68
CA LYS A 26 -9.13 17.81 -6.72
C LYS A 26 -8.19 18.86 -6.10
N GLY A 27 -7.01 19.01 -6.68
CA GLY A 27 -6.00 19.96 -6.19
C GLY A 27 -4.65 19.78 -6.87
N ALA A 28 -3.57 19.98 -6.11
CA ALA A 28 -2.21 19.92 -6.65
C ALA A 28 -1.78 18.52 -7.12
N LEU A 29 -2.41 17.46 -6.60
CA LEU A 29 -2.07 16.07 -6.91
C LEU A 29 -3.04 15.38 -7.87
N PHE A 30 -4.28 15.87 -7.97
CA PHE A 30 -5.34 15.23 -8.75
C PHE A 30 -6.18 16.27 -9.50
N SER A 31 -6.54 15.94 -10.74
CA SER A 31 -7.30 16.81 -11.64
C SER A 31 -8.83 16.78 -11.41
N PHE A 32 -9.31 15.81 -10.65
CA PHE A 32 -10.73 15.57 -10.39
C PHE A 32 -10.97 15.02 -8.99
N ASP A 33 -12.19 15.21 -8.49
CA ASP A 33 -12.68 14.57 -7.28
C ASP A 33 -13.16 13.14 -7.58
N LYS A 34 -12.92 12.23 -6.65
CA LYS A 34 -13.37 10.85 -6.73
C LYS A 34 -13.55 10.28 -5.32
N ALA A 35 -14.77 9.91 -4.97
CA ALA A 35 -15.01 9.22 -3.70
C ALA A 35 -14.34 7.83 -3.66
N ALA A 36 -14.00 7.37 -2.45
CA ALA A 36 -13.67 5.97 -2.19
C ALA A 36 -14.80 5.05 -2.67
N GLY A 37 -14.44 3.89 -3.23
CA GLY A 37 -15.39 2.94 -3.82
C GLY A 37 -15.93 3.32 -5.20
N THR A 38 -15.61 4.52 -5.71
CA THR A 38 -15.98 4.91 -7.07
C THR A 38 -14.83 4.59 -8.04
N PRO A 39 -15.08 3.86 -9.15
CA PRO A 39 -14.05 3.58 -10.15
C PRO A 39 -13.47 4.85 -10.76
N CYS A 40 -12.14 4.92 -10.88
CA CYS A 40 -11.46 6.03 -11.57
C CYS A 40 -11.94 6.15 -13.03
N PRO A 41 -12.19 7.37 -13.55
CA PRO A 41 -12.62 7.57 -14.94
C PRO A 41 -11.60 7.05 -15.97
N ASN A 42 -10.32 7.02 -15.60
CA ASN A 42 -9.21 6.52 -16.42
C ASN A 42 -9.01 5.00 -16.30
N LEU A 43 -9.88 4.28 -15.59
CA LEU A 43 -9.79 2.83 -15.44
C LEU A 43 -10.38 2.13 -16.68
N ARG A 44 -9.63 1.19 -17.27
CA ARG A 44 -10.07 0.31 -18.37
C ARG A 44 -9.74 -1.13 -17.99
N GLY A 45 -10.78 -1.95 -17.81
CA GLY A 45 -10.62 -3.23 -17.12
C GLY A 45 -10.05 -3.00 -15.71
N HIS A 46 -8.94 -3.66 -15.38
CA HIS A 46 -8.24 -3.49 -14.11
C HIS A 46 -7.03 -2.54 -14.18
N LEU A 47 -6.75 -1.95 -15.35
CA LEU A 47 -5.55 -1.14 -15.58
C LEU A 47 -5.90 0.32 -15.87
N CYS A 48 -4.99 1.22 -15.51
CA CYS A 48 -5.09 2.63 -15.90
C CYS A 48 -4.75 2.77 -17.39
N SER A 49 -5.63 3.37 -18.18
CA SER A 49 -5.42 3.52 -19.63
C SER A 49 -4.50 4.67 -20.03
N CYS A 50 -4.04 5.47 -19.07
CA CYS A 50 -3.22 6.66 -19.32
C CYS A 50 -2.07 6.78 -18.32
N HIS A 51 -1.55 5.64 -17.83
CA HIS A 51 -0.56 5.63 -16.76
C HIS A 51 0.70 6.45 -17.11
N GLU A 52 1.13 6.36 -18.38
CA GLU A 52 2.29 7.06 -18.92
C GLU A 52 2.12 8.59 -18.99
N THR A 53 0.88 9.08 -19.02
CA THR A 53 0.58 10.52 -19.19
C THR A 53 -0.04 11.14 -17.94
N LEU A 54 -0.07 10.43 -16.80
CA LEU A 54 -0.76 10.86 -15.58
C LEU A 54 -0.30 12.23 -15.07
N GLU A 55 1.01 12.49 -15.12
CA GLU A 55 1.57 13.77 -14.67
C GLU A 55 1.13 14.92 -15.57
N GLU A 56 1.16 14.74 -16.89
CA GLU A 56 0.74 15.74 -17.88
C GLU A 56 -0.72 16.14 -17.71
N ILE A 57 -1.58 15.20 -17.32
CA ILE A 57 -3.01 15.44 -17.10
C ILE A 57 -3.37 15.83 -15.66
N GLY A 58 -2.38 16.19 -14.84
CA GLY A 58 -2.60 16.71 -13.49
C GLY A 58 -2.93 15.65 -12.43
N ASN A 59 -2.50 14.39 -12.62
CA ASN A 59 -2.70 13.28 -11.68
C ASN A 59 -1.38 12.77 -11.09
N ARG A 60 -0.47 13.69 -10.73
CA ARG A 60 0.83 13.39 -10.11
C ARG A 60 0.72 12.54 -8.84
N GLY A 61 -0.38 12.64 -8.10
CA GLY A 61 -0.64 11.80 -6.93
C GLY A 61 -0.68 10.30 -7.28
N CYS A 62 -1.20 9.93 -8.45
CA CYS A 62 -1.19 8.54 -8.91
C CYS A 62 0.21 8.05 -9.31
N VAL A 63 1.13 8.95 -9.69
CA VAL A 63 2.52 8.62 -10.04
C VAL A 63 3.36 8.42 -8.78
N LEU A 64 3.13 9.25 -7.76
CA LEU A 64 3.85 9.17 -6.48
C LEU A 64 3.39 8.02 -5.58
N TYR A 65 2.16 7.54 -5.80
CA TYR A 65 1.54 6.53 -4.98
C TYR A 65 1.93 5.11 -5.42
N ASP A 66 2.31 4.27 -4.46
CA ASP A 66 2.56 2.84 -4.64
C ASP A 66 1.98 2.08 -3.45
N CYS A 67 1.10 1.10 -3.69
CA CYS A 67 0.52 0.27 -2.63
C CYS A 67 1.46 -0.84 -2.12
N ALA A 68 2.69 -0.89 -2.65
CA ALA A 68 3.73 -1.84 -2.27
C ALA A 68 3.25 -3.29 -2.29
N GLY A 69 2.42 -3.64 -3.27
CA GLY A 69 1.94 -5.00 -3.45
C GLY A 69 0.66 -5.39 -2.68
N ALA A 70 0.06 -4.47 -1.93
CA ALA A 70 -1.12 -4.78 -1.11
C ALA A 70 -2.34 -5.16 -1.97
N GLY A 71 -2.54 -4.46 -3.09
CA GLY A 71 -3.69 -4.67 -3.97
C GLY A 71 -3.77 -6.09 -4.53
N GLN A 72 -2.69 -6.56 -5.17
CA GLN A 72 -2.67 -7.92 -5.70
C GLN A 72 -2.74 -8.96 -4.59
N ARG A 73 -2.17 -8.70 -3.41
CA ARG A 73 -2.24 -9.66 -2.30
C ARG A 73 -3.67 -9.84 -1.82
N VAL A 74 -4.46 -8.76 -1.71
CA VAL A 74 -5.89 -8.87 -1.38
C VAL A 74 -6.61 -9.68 -2.44
N THR A 75 -6.49 -9.30 -3.72
CA THR A 75 -7.18 -9.97 -4.82
C THR A 75 -6.85 -11.46 -4.89
N GLN A 76 -5.56 -11.81 -4.88
CA GLN A 76 -5.13 -13.19 -5.09
C GLN A 76 -5.27 -14.06 -3.83
N MET A 77 -4.85 -13.58 -2.67
CA MET A 77 -4.79 -14.41 -1.46
C MET A 77 -6.09 -14.43 -0.66
N ARG A 78 -6.94 -13.42 -0.82
CA ARG A 78 -8.14 -13.23 0.01
C ARG A 78 -9.43 -13.48 -0.74
N PHE A 79 -9.43 -13.16 -2.03
CA PHE A 79 -10.57 -13.35 -2.93
C PHE A 79 -10.27 -14.36 -4.04
N ASN A 80 -9.20 -15.14 -3.94
CA ASN A 80 -8.86 -16.21 -4.88
C ASN A 80 -8.84 -15.77 -6.37
N GLY A 81 -8.42 -14.53 -6.62
CA GLY A 81 -8.36 -13.94 -7.96
C GLY A 81 -9.69 -13.34 -8.46
N GLU A 82 -10.77 -13.39 -7.70
CA GLU A 82 -12.06 -12.80 -8.07
C GLU A 82 -11.99 -11.28 -8.16
N SER A 83 -12.87 -10.70 -8.99
CA SER A 83 -12.96 -9.27 -9.21
C SER A 83 -14.34 -8.73 -8.86
N TRP A 84 -14.37 -7.56 -8.22
CA TRP A 84 -15.60 -6.80 -8.01
C TRP A 84 -16.28 -6.37 -9.32
N ARG A 85 -15.57 -6.42 -10.46
CA ARG A 85 -16.19 -6.14 -11.77
C ARG A 85 -17.11 -7.26 -12.23
N ASP A 86 -16.75 -8.50 -11.88
CA ASP A 86 -17.54 -9.69 -12.21
C ASP A 86 -18.65 -9.90 -11.18
N ASP A 87 -18.36 -9.59 -9.91
CA ASP A 87 -19.34 -9.54 -8.81
C ASP A 87 -19.20 -8.26 -7.98
N PRO A 88 -20.02 -7.21 -8.26
CA PRO A 88 -19.99 -5.95 -7.53
C PRO A 88 -20.23 -6.05 -6.02
N THR A 89 -20.81 -7.16 -5.54
CA THR A 89 -21.05 -7.36 -4.10
C THR A 89 -19.75 -7.56 -3.32
N LEU A 90 -18.65 -7.91 -3.99
CA LEU A 90 -17.32 -8.08 -3.39
C LEU A 90 -16.63 -6.77 -3.04
N LEU A 91 -17.00 -5.66 -3.69
CA LEU A 91 -16.25 -4.40 -3.59
C LEU A 91 -16.07 -3.89 -2.15
N PRO A 92 -17.12 -3.85 -1.29
CA PRO A 92 -16.96 -3.36 0.08
C PRO A 92 -15.97 -4.22 0.90
N ALA A 93 -16.00 -5.53 0.71
CA ALA A 93 -15.09 -6.44 1.42
C ALA A 93 -13.65 -6.29 0.91
N MET A 94 -13.45 -6.16 -0.40
CA MET A 94 -12.14 -5.95 -1.00
C MET A 94 -11.52 -4.61 -0.55
N ILE A 95 -12.29 -3.52 -0.51
CA ILE A 95 -11.81 -2.22 -0.04
C ILE A 95 -11.41 -2.29 1.43
N ARG A 96 -12.26 -2.88 2.29
CA ARG A 96 -11.95 -3.02 3.72
C ARG A 96 -10.64 -3.79 3.94
N ASP A 97 -10.46 -4.91 3.26
CA ASP A 97 -9.25 -5.72 3.39
C ASP A 97 -8.01 -5.00 2.83
N PHE A 98 -8.18 -4.24 1.75
CA PHE A 98 -7.13 -3.38 1.20
C PHE A 98 -6.72 -2.27 2.17
N GLU A 99 -7.67 -1.57 2.78
CA GLU A 99 -7.40 -0.52 3.78
C GLU A 99 -6.64 -1.05 5.00
N GLN A 100 -6.92 -2.29 5.42
CA GLN A 100 -6.24 -2.93 6.55
C GLN A 100 -4.83 -3.43 6.21
N LEU A 101 -4.63 -3.91 4.98
CA LEU A 101 -3.38 -4.53 4.55
C LEU A 101 -2.37 -3.53 3.97
N LYS A 102 -2.85 -2.49 3.27
CA LYS A 102 -2.02 -1.42 2.68
C LYS A 102 -1.00 -0.83 3.66
N PRO A 103 -1.39 -0.38 4.88
CA PRO A 103 -0.42 0.22 5.80
C PRO A 103 0.61 -0.80 6.34
N LEU A 104 0.32 -2.11 6.31
CA LEU A 104 1.33 -3.12 6.62
C LEU A 104 2.37 -3.24 5.50
N HIS A 105 1.94 -3.22 4.24
CA HIS A 105 2.83 -3.26 3.08
C HIS A 105 3.72 -2.02 2.98
N GLU A 106 3.16 -0.84 3.22
CA GLU A 106 3.90 0.43 3.28
C GLU A 106 5.02 0.35 4.34
N ARG A 107 4.70 -0.11 5.56
CA ARG A 107 5.70 -0.30 6.62
C ARG A 107 6.73 -1.36 6.30
N MET A 108 6.35 -2.49 5.70
CA MET A 108 7.31 -3.52 5.28
C MET A 108 8.29 -2.98 4.25
N LYS A 109 7.83 -2.16 3.30
CA LYS A 109 8.69 -1.50 2.30
C LYS A 109 9.67 -0.56 2.99
N GLN A 110 9.19 0.32 3.87
CA GLN A 110 10.03 1.26 4.62
C GLN A 110 11.04 0.55 5.55
N LEU A 111 10.62 -0.50 6.26
CA LEU A 111 11.51 -1.32 7.10
C LEU A 111 12.55 -2.05 6.27
N ARG A 112 12.23 -2.49 5.05
CA ARG A 112 13.19 -3.09 4.13
C ARG A 112 14.21 -2.06 3.65
N GLU A 113 13.77 -0.85 3.32
CA GLU A 113 14.63 0.27 2.91
C GLU A 113 15.56 0.72 4.06
N ALA A 114 15.04 0.82 5.29
CA ALA A 114 15.86 1.16 6.47
C ALA A 114 16.99 0.15 6.72
N GLY A 115 16.81 -1.12 6.34
CA GLY A 115 17.87 -2.14 6.45
C GLY A 115 18.97 -2.01 5.39
N GLN A 116 18.88 -1.07 4.44
CA GLN A 116 19.91 -0.80 3.44
C GLN A 116 20.98 0.19 3.92
N VAL A 117 20.78 0.81 5.09
CA VAL A 117 21.75 1.70 5.73
C VAL A 117 22.25 1.08 7.04
N PRO A 118 23.45 1.46 7.52
CA PRO A 118 23.93 0.99 8.82
C PRO A 118 23.00 1.46 9.95
N LEU A 119 22.51 0.50 10.74
CA LEU A 119 21.70 0.76 11.93
C LEU A 119 22.43 0.31 13.19
N PRO A 120 22.25 1.02 14.32
CA PRO A 120 22.58 0.50 15.65
C PRO A 120 21.96 -0.89 15.89
N ALA A 121 22.65 -1.74 16.66
CA ALA A 121 22.28 -3.15 16.82
C ALA A 121 20.88 -3.35 17.43
N ASP A 122 20.47 -2.46 18.33
CA ASP A 122 19.14 -2.42 18.93
C ASP A 122 18.07 -2.01 17.91
N LEU A 123 18.33 -1.00 17.08
CA LEU A 123 17.43 -0.61 16.00
C LEU A 123 17.28 -1.68 14.92
N GLU A 124 18.36 -2.35 14.52
CA GLU A 124 18.29 -3.45 13.56
C GLU A 124 17.46 -4.61 14.13
N THR A 125 17.63 -4.93 15.41
CA THR A 125 16.82 -5.94 16.10
C THR A 125 15.33 -5.58 16.09
N GLU A 126 15.01 -4.32 16.39
CA GLU A 126 13.63 -3.84 16.40
C GLU A 126 13.02 -3.80 14.99
N ARG A 127 13.79 -3.37 13.98
CA ARG A 127 13.38 -3.37 12.57
C ARG A 127 13.00 -4.78 12.11
N GLN A 128 13.82 -5.78 12.41
CA GLN A 128 13.56 -7.18 12.07
C GLN A 128 12.32 -7.73 12.79
N ARG A 129 12.13 -7.36 14.08
CA ARG A 129 10.92 -7.72 14.85
C ARG A 129 9.67 -7.16 14.20
N LEU A 130 9.66 -5.87 13.86
CA LEU A 130 8.54 -5.19 13.21
C LEU A 130 8.26 -5.76 11.83
N LEU A 131 9.29 -6.02 11.03
CA LEU A 131 9.18 -6.60 9.69
C LEU A 131 8.52 -7.99 9.75
N SER A 132 8.95 -8.84 10.70
CA SER A 132 8.34 -10.15 10.97
C SER A 132 6.87 -10.03 11.36
N LYS A 133 6.54 -9.07 12.24
CA LYS A 133 5.19 -8.85 12.73
C LYS A 133 4.26 -8.37 11.61
N CYS A 134 4.70 -7.43 10.79
CA CYS A 134 3.93 -6.95 9.63
C CYS A 134 3.66 -8.07 8.62
N ALA A 135 4.66 -8.90 8.31
CA ALA A 135 4.54 -9.97 7.32
C ALA A 135 3.54 -11.09 7.69
N ARG A 136 3.26 -11.25 8.99
CA ARG A 136 2.37 -12.30 9.53
C ARG A 136 0.93 -11.85 9.70
N LEU A 137 0.69 -10.54 9.76
CA LEU A 137 -0.64 -9.98 10.00
C LEU A 137 -1.36 -9.69 8.68
N TRP A 138 -2.68 -9.73 8.73
CA TRP A 138 -3.53 -9.26 7.64
C TRP A 138 -4.03 -7.84 7.87
N ALA A 139 -4.26 -7.50 9.14
CA ALA A 139 -4.80 -6.22 9.54
C ALA A 139 -3.84 -5.53 10.48
N ASP A 140 -3.65 -4.23 10.23
CA ASP A 140 -2.92 -3.38 11.13
C ASP A 140 -3.60 -3.25 12.49
N THR A 141 -2.82 -2.98 13.53
CA THR A 141 -3.32 -2.81 14.89
C THR A 141 -2.80 -1.50 15.46
N PRO A 142 -3.55 -0.80 16.33
CA PRO A 142 -3.05 0.41 16.99
C PRO A 142 -1.72 0.19 17.72
N ALA A 143 -1.53 -0.99 18.32
CA ALA A 143 -0.29 -1.35 18.99
C ALA A 143 0.89 -1.48 17.99
N LEU A 144 0.69 -2.12 16.84
CA LEU A 144 1.73 -2.21 15.81
C LEU A 144 2.05 -0.84 15.21
N ALA A 145 1.03 -0.03 14.92
CA ALA A 145 1.23 1.33 14.45
C ALA A 145 2.07 2.15 15.45
N ALA A 146 1.72 2.10 16.74
CA ALA A 146 2.48 2.77 17.78
C ALA A 146 3.91 2.23 17.94
N ASP A 147 4.12 0.91 17.81
CA ASP A 147 5.47 0.32 17.80
C ASP A 147 6.30 0.89 16.63
N TYR A 148 5.70 0.98 15.44
CA TYR A 148 6.34 1.51 14.25
C TYR A 148 6.70 2.99 14.38
N ASP A 149 5.80 3.81 14.93
CA ASP A 149 6.05 5.25 15.14
C ASP A 149 7.19 5.49 16.13
N ARG A 150 7.33 4.63 17.16
CA ARG A 150 8.48 4.66 18.06
C ARG A 150 9.77 4.30 17.36
N PHE A 151 9.75 3.29 16.48
CA PHE A 151 10.91 2.95 15.65
C PHE A 151 11.33 4.13 14.75
N LEU A 152 10.39 4.78 14.06
CA LEU A 152 10.68 5.96 13.24
C LEU A 152 11.26 7.12 14.05
N SER A 153 10.71 7.36 15.25
CA SER A 153 11.21 8.41 16.15
C SER A 153 12.64 8.15 16.60
N ALA A 154 12.95 6.89 16.96
CA ALA A 154 14.31 6.50 17.33
C ALA A 154 15.26 6.63 16.13
N LEU A 155 14.86 6.13 14.95
CA LEU A 155 15.64 6.24 13.72
C LEU A 155 15.99 7.71 13.41
N ALA A 156 15.02 8.62 13.47
CA ALA A 156 15.24 10.04 13.23
C ALA A 156 16.27 10.66 14.19
N GLN A 157 16.23 10.29 15.48
CA GLN A 157 17.18 10.77 16.49
C GLN A 157 18.62 10.27 16.24
N HIS A 158 18.77 9.09 15.65
CA HIS A 158 20.09 8.56 15.29
C HIS A 158 20.71 9.22 14.06
N HIS A 159 19.89 9.76 13.15
CA HIS A 159 20.38 10.44 11.95
C HIS A 159 20.69 11.93 12.16
N THR A 160 20.22 12.54 13.25
CA THR A 160 20.53 13.93 13.63
C THR A 160 21.71 14.08 14.59
N ALA A 161 22.27 12.98 15.07
CA ALA A 161 23.46 12.92 15.94
C ALA A 161 24.73 12.63 15.12
#